data_AF-A0A1V6HTK1-F1
#
_entry.id   AF-A0A1V6HTK1-F1
#
_cell.length_a   1.000
_cell.length_b   1.000
_cell.length_c   1.000
_cell.angle_alpha   90.00
_cell.angle_beta   90.00
_cell.angle_gamma   90.00
#
_symmetry.space_group_name_H-M   'P 1'
#
loop_
_entity.id
_entity.type
_entity.pdbx_description
1 polymer ?
#
loop_
_entity_poly.entity_id
_entity_poly.type
_entity_poly.pdbx_seq_one_letter_code
_entity_poly.pdbx_strand_id
1 'polypeptide(L)'
;MKTPTSGSQVDPEGCLSIPGLTERVRRPATVRLSAQGLDGSPFELAGSGLLARALCHELDHLDGVLFVDRLRGLRGELARRRLRRLFGAPAESVVAAQPAMNRSA
;
A
#
# COMPACT_ATOMS: atom_id res chain seq x y z
N MET A 1 -2.14 2.23 14.41
CA MET A 1 -2.64 3.62 14.25
C MET A 1 -4.02 3.56 13.59
N LYS A 2 -5.05 4.26 14.09
CA LYS A 2 -6.34 4.31 13.39
C LYS A 2 -6.30 5.48 12.43
N THR A 3 -6.36 5.21 11.13
CA THR A 3 -6.28 6.22 10.08
C THR A 3 -7.67 6.32 9.41
N PRO A 4 -8.52 7.30 9.79
CA PRO A 4 -9.81 7.47 9.15
C PRO A 4 -9.65 7.66 7.64
N THR A 5 -10.45 6.92 6.87
CA THR A 5 -10.45 6.96 5.41
C THR A 5 -11.88 7.03 4.89
N SER A 6 -12.09 7.71 3.76
CA SER A 6 -13.41 7.74 3.11
C SER A 6 -13.31 7.89 1.59
N GLY A 7 -14.38 7.52 0.90
CA GLY A 7 -14.47 7.54 -0.57
C GLY A 7 -13.54 6.52 -1.25
N SER A 8 -13.49 6.54 -2.58
CA SER A 8 -12.61 5.67 -3.36
C SER A 8 -12.11 6.37 -4.63
N GLN A 9 -10.85 6.14 -4.99
CA GLN A 9 -10.20 6.59 -6.22
C GLN A 9 -9.42 5.44 -6.87
N VAL A 10 -9.25 5.46 -8.20
CA VAL A 10 -8.51 4.43 -8.96
C VAL A 10 -7.65 5.10 -10.03
N ASP A 11 -6.36 5.21 -9.75
CA ASP A 11 -5.36 5.93 -10.56
C ASP A 11 -4.03 5.15 -10.58
N PRO A 12 -3.11 5.50 -11.50
CA PRO A 12 -1.80 4.88 -11.55
C PRO A 12 -1.00 5.06 -10.25
N GLU A 13 -0.32 4.00 -9.82
CA GLU A 13 0.73 4.01 -8.79
C GLU A 13 1.98 3.32 -9.33
N GLY A 14 3.14 3.90 -9.02
CA GLY A 14 4.44 3.25 -9.10
C GLY A 14 5.12 3.30 -7.74
N CYS A 15 6.26 2.64 -7.61
CA CYS A 15 7.08 2.67 -6.39
C CYS A 15 8.55 2.73 -6.81
N LEU A 16 9.36 3.56 -6.14
CA LEU A 16 10.81 3.61 -6.39
C LEU A 16 11.48 2.27 -6.10
N SER A 17 10.94 1.50 -5.15
CA SER A 17 11.39 0.15 -4.86
C SER A 17 11.11 -0.81 -6.03
N ILE A 18 10.09 -0.59 -6.88
CA ILE A 18 9.73 -1.51 -7.98
C ILE A 18 9.86 -0.78 -9.33
N PRO A 19 11.09 -0.55 -9.81
CA PRO A 19 11.33 0.29 -10.97
C PRO A 19 10.66 -0.25 -12.23
N GLY A 20 10.03 0.66 -12.98
CA GLY A 20 9.41 0.39 -14.28
C GLY A 20 8.08 -0.38 -14.21
N LEU A 21 7.51 -0.61 -13.02
CA LEU A 21 6.15 -1.14 -12.87
C LEU A 21 5.19 -0.03 -12.42
N THR A 22 4.08 0.10 -13.14
CA THR A 22 3.00 1.03 -12.82
C THR A 22 1.67 0.36 -13.09
N GLU A 23 0.75 0.42 -12.14
CA GLU A 23 -0.59 -0.18 -12.26
C GLU A 23 -1.65 0.74 -11.67
N ARG A 24 -2.91 0.57 -12.09
CA ARG A 24 -4.03 1.33 -11.49
C ARG A 24 -4.48 0.68 -10.19
N VAL A 25 -4.30 1.38 -9.08
CA VAL A 25 -4.58 0.88 -7.73
C VAL A 25 -5.77 1.61 -7.12
N ARG A 26 -6.67 0.87 -6.48
CA ARG A 26 -7.78 1.46 -5.72
C ARG A 26 -7.28 1.93 -4.35
N ARG A 27 -7.53 3.19 -4.02
CA ARG A 27 -7.24 3.80 -2.71
C ARG A 27 -8.47 4.54 -2.18
N PRO A 28 -8.52 4.86 -0.87
CA PRO A 28 -9.44 5.86 -0.36
C PRO A 28 -9.24 7.23 -1.03
N ALA A 29 -10.32 7.99 -1.20
CA ALA A 29 -10.26 9.33 -1.79
C ALA A 29 -9.70 10.36 -0.79
N THR A 30 -9.92 10.12 0.51
CA THR A 30 -9.39 10.94 1.61
C THR A 30 -8.82 10.06 2.72
N VAL A 31 -7.86 10.61 3.44
CA VAL A 31 -7.19 9.98 4.59
C VAL A 31 -6.87 11.03 5.63
N ARG A 32 -6.99 10.71 6.91
CA ARG A 32 -6.51 11.52 8.03
C ARG A 32 -5.60 10.68 8.93
N LEU A 33 -4.46 11.21 9.32
CA LEU A 33 -3.48 10.54 10.16
C LEU A 33 -2.97 11.46 11.27
N SER A 34 -2.58 10.83 12.38
CA SER A 34 -1.77 11.41 13.45
C SER A 34 -0.33 10.95 13.26
N ALA A 35 0.64 11.83 13.38
CA ALA A 35 2.06 11.48 13.27
C ALA A 35 2.91 12.36 14.19
N GLN A 36 4.22 12.15 14.18
CA GLN A 36 5.19 12.98 14.90
C GLN A 36 6.11 13.67 13.90
N GLY A 37 6.41 14.94 14.16
CA GLY A 37 7.45 15.68 13.45
C GLY A 37 8.83 15.13 13.75
N LEU A 38 9.84 15.66 13.06
CA LEU A 38 11.24 15.26 13.27
C LEU A 38 11.74 15.59 14.70
N ASP A 39 11.10 16.54 15.36
CA ASP A 39 11.33 16.95 16.76
C ASP A 39 10.54 16.11 17.78
N GLY A 40 9.73 15.15 17.32
CA GLY A 40 8.85 14.33 18.15
C GLY A 40 7.50 14.98 18.47
N SER A 41 7.25 16.22 18.03
CA SER A 41 5.99 16.93 18.30
C SER A 41 4.83 16.27 17.54
N PRO A 42 3.68 15.99 18.18
CA PRO A 42 2.55 15.37 17.49
C PRO A 42 1.90 16.35 16.51
N PHE A 43 1.45 15.85 15.37
CA PHE A 43 0.65 16.60 14.41
C PHE A 43 -0.41 15.73 13.74
N GLU A 44 -1.39 16.41 13.13
CA GLU A 44 -2.46 15.81 12.33
C GLU A 44 -2.32 16.23 10.88
N LEU A 45 -2.54 15.29 9.95
CA LEU A 45 -2.54 15.56 8.52
C LEU A 45 -3.77 14.95 7.86
N ALA A 46 -4.46 15.75 7.06
CA ALA A 46 -5.53 15.29 6.18
C ALA A 46 -5.10 15.42 4.72
N GLY A 47 -5.26 14.35 3.95
CA GLY A 47 -4.94 14.29 2.53
C GLY A 47 -6.16 13.93 1.68
N SER A 48 -6.18 14.42 0.45
CA SER A 48 -7.13 14.04 -0.60
C SER A 48 -6.41 13.86 -1.94
N GLY A 49 -7.07 13.21 -2.91
CA GLY A 49 -6.52 13.02 -4.26
C GLY A 49 -5.14 12.35 -4.25
N LEU A 50 -4.17 12.97 -4.92
CA LEU A 50 -2.80 12.45 -5.00
C LEU A 50 -2.12 12.34 -3.62
N LEU A 51 -2.34 13.29 -2.71
CA LEU A 51 -1.76 13.24 -1.37
C LEU A 51 -2.33 12.06 -0.57
N ALA A 52 -3.65 11.82 -0.63
CA ALA A 52 -4.24 10.65 0.01
C ALA A 52 -3.65 9.33 -0.53
N ARG A 53 -3.43 9.26 -1.85
CA ARG A 53 -2.81 8.10 -2.50
C ARG A 53 -1.37 7.88 -2.02
N ALA A 54 -0.55 8.94 -2.02
CA ALA A 54 0.83 8.87 -1.56
C ALA A 54 0.89 8.44 -0.09
N LEU A 55 0.09 9.05 0.79
CA LEU A 55 0.03 8.67 2.21
C LEU A 55 -0.36 7.20 2.38
N CYS A 56 -1.39 6.71 1.68
CA CYS A 56 -1.74 5.29 1.74
C CYS A 56 -0.63 4.36 1.21
N HIS A 57 0.14 4.80 0.22
CA HIS A 57 1.27 4.04 -0.33
C HIS A 57 2.39 3.91 0.70
N GLU A 58 2.82 5.01 1.30
CA GLU A 58 3.90 5.00 2.27
C GLU A 58 3.50 4.33 3.59
N LEU A 59 2.23 4.47 4.00
CA LEU A 59 1.71 3.74 5.16
C LEU A 59 1.70 2.22 4.93
N ASP A 60 1.36 1.76 3.72
CA ASP A 60 1.43 0.33 3.37
C ASP A 60 2.86 -0.21 3.54
N HIS A 61 3.89 0.58 3.23
CA HIS A 61 5.28 0.18 3.42
C HIS A 61 5.66 -0.04 4.89
N LEU A 62 5.06 0.71 5.83
CA LEU A 62 5.27 0.48 7.26
C LEU A 62 4.74 -0.89 7.72
N ASP A 63 3.74 -1.44 7.00
CA ASP A 63 3.16 -2.76 7.23
C ASP A 63 3.78 -3.84 6.31
N GLY A 64 4.83 -3.53 5.55
CA GLY A 64 5.45 -4.44 4.59
C GLY A 64 4.56 -4.78 3.38
N VAL A 65 3.52 -3.99 3.13
CA VAL A 65 2.59 -4.16 2.01
C VAL A 65 3.08 -3.36 0.80
N LEU A 66 3.10 -3.97 -0.38
CA LEU A 66 3.40 -3.28 -1.63
C LEU A 66 2.12 -2.94 -2.39
N PHE A 67 2.14 -1.91 -3.23
CA PHE A 67 0.96 -1.56 -4.03
C PHE A 67 0.47 -2.72 -4.93
N VAL A 68 1.37 -3.63 -5.34
CA VAL A 68 1.04 -4.83 -6.12
C VAL A 68 0.19 -5.83 -5.33
N ASP A 69 0.26 -5.83 -4.00
CA ASP A 69 -0.58 -6.66 -3.13
C ASP A 69 -2.03 -6.17 -3.07
N ARG A 70 -2.27 -4.90 -3.41
CA ARG A 70 -3.60 -4.30 -3.52
C ARG A 70 -4.28 -4.63 -4.85
N LEU A 71 -3.54 -5.15 -5.84
CA LEU A 71 -4.09 -5.60 -7.11
C LEU A 71 -4.89 -6.92 -6.93
N ARG A 72 -5.81 -7.18 -7.86
CA ARG A 72 -6.69 -8.36 -7.84
C ARG A 72 -6.66 -9.06 -9.20
N GLY A 73 -6.97 -10.35 -9.19
CA GLY A 73 -7.03 -11.19 -10.39
C GLY A 73 -5.71 -11.22 -11.18
N LEU A 74 -5.83 -11.34 -12.50
CA LEU A 74 -4.69 -11.52 -13.42
C LEU A 74 -3.63 -10.42 -13.31
N ARG A 75 -4.04 -9.17 -13.04
CA ARG A 75 -3.09 -8.04 -12.90
C ARG A 75 -2.16 -8.23 -11.70
N GLY A 76 -2.70 -8.66 -10.56
CA GLY A 76 -1.91 -8.96 -9.37
C GLY A 76 -0.96 -10.13 -9.59
N GLU A 77 -1.42 -11.18 -10.28
CA GLU A 77 -0.59 -12.34 -10.59
C GLU A 77 0.60 -11.99 -11.51
N LEU A 78 0.35 -11.21 -12.57
CA LEU A 78 1.40 -10.74 -13.48
C LEU A 78 2.38 -9.80 -12.78
N ALA A 79 1.89 -8.90 -11.93
CA ALA A 79 2.73 -8.01 -11.13
C ALA A 79 3.65 -8.78 -10.18
N ARG A 80 3.12 -9.77 -9.46
CA ARG A 80 3.91 -10.66 -8.58
C ARG A 80 4.95 -11.47 -9.36
N ARG A 81 4.59 -11.97 -10.55
CA ARG A 81 5.54 -12.67 -11.43
C ARG A 81 6.67 -11.75 -11.88
N ARG A 82 6.37 -10.49 -12.21
CA ARG A 82 7.38 -9.49 -12.54
C ARG A 82 8.26 -9.15 -11.34
N LEU A 83 7.68 -9.04 -10.14
CA LEU A 83 8.42 -8.80 -8.90
C LEU A 83 9.47 -9.89 -8.64
N ARG A 84 9.07 -11.17 -8.76
CA ARG A 84 10.00 -12.31 -8.63
C ARG A 84 11.17 -12.25 -9.60
N ARG A 85 10.93 -11.77 -10.83
CA ARG A 85 11.98 -11.60 -11.84
C ARG A 85 12.92 -10.43 -11.54
N LEU A 86 12.38 -9.31 -11.05
CA LEU A 86 13.17 -8.12 -10.73
C LEU A 86 14.11 -8.34 -9.54
N PHE A 87 13.66 -9.07 -8.53
CA PHE A 87 14.40 -9.25 -7.28
C PHE A 87 15.03 -10.63 -7.11
N GLY A 88 14.90 -11.52 -8.09
CA GLY A 88 15.53 -12.84 -8.05
C GLY A 88 15.14 -13.69 -6.83
N ALA A 89 13.89 -13.58 -6.35
CA ALA A 89 13.48 -14.31 -5.15
C ALA A 89 13.38 -15.83 -5.46
N PRO A 90 14.02 -16.71 -4.67
CA PRO A 90 13.76 -18.15 -4.72
C PRO A 90 12.30 -18.42 -4.33
N ALA A 91 11.76 -19.54 -4.81
CA ALA A 91 10.33 -19.83 -4.90
C ALA A 91 9.52 -19.84 -3.58
N GLU A 92 10.13 -19.63 -2.41
CA GLU A 92 9.52 -19.91 -1.10
C GLU A 92 9.32 -18.68 -0.17
N SER A 93 9.82 -17.48 -0.48
CA SER A 93 9.78 -16.36 0.49
C SER A 93 8.55 -15.43 0.42
N VAL A 94 7.50 -15.76 -0.34
CA VAL A 94 6.33 -14.86 -0.56
C VAL A 94 5.04 -15.38 0.10
N VAL A 95 5.10 -16.48 0.88
CA VAL A 95 3.94 -17.00 1.62
C VAL A 95 4.10 -16.72 3.11
N ALA A 96 3.60 -15.55 3.53
CA ALA A 96 2.98 -15.36 4.84
C ALA A 96 2.15 -14.06 4.83
N ALA A 97 1.17 -13.96 3.93
CA ALA A 97 0.01 -13.12 4.24
C ALA A 97 -0.68 -13.81 5.43
N GLN A 98 -0.57 -13.22 6.61
CA GLN A 98 -1.27 -13.71 7.80
C GLN A 98 -2.76 -13.89 7.46
N PRO A 99 -3.39 -15.02 7.83
CA PRO A 99 -4.82 -15.17 7.67
C PRO A 99 -5.52 -14.10 8.52
N ALA A 100 -6.51 -13.44 7.92
CA ALA A 100 -7.38 -12.50 8.58
C ALA A 100 -7.84 -13.08 9.92
N MET A 101 -7.47 -12.44 11.04
CA MET A 101 -8.00 -12.79 12.35
C MET A 101 -9.52 -12.64 12.30
N ASN A 102 -10.20 -13.77 12.37
CA ASN A 102 -11.62 -13.85 12.64
C ASN A 102 -11.86 -13.26 14.04
N ARG A 103 -12.56 -12.14 14.13
CA ARG A 103 -13.20 -11.69 15.38
C ARG A 103 -14.71 -11.77 15.17
N SER A 104 -15.25 -12.95 15.48
CA SER A 104 -16.64 -13.09 15.92
C SER A 104 -16.76 -12.56 17.35
N ALA A 105 -17.82 -11.78 17.58
CA ALA A 105 -18.49 -11.44 18.84
C ALA A 105 -17.63 -11.12 20.08
#